data_AF-A0A9D5JAA4-F1
#
_entry.id   AF-A0A9D5JAA4-F1
#
_cell.length_a   1.000
_cell.length_b   1.000
_cell.length_c   1.000
_cell.angle_alpha   90.00
_cell.angle_beta   90.00
_cell.angle_gamma   90.00
#
_symmetry.space_group_name_H-M   'P 1'
#
loop_
_entity.id
_entity.type
_entity.pdbx_description
1 polymer ?
#
loop_
_entity_poly.entity_id
_entity_poly.type
_entity_poly.pdbx_seq_one_letter_code
_entity_poly.pdbx_strand_id
1 'polypeptide(L)'
;MRTEPRPAAPRPAGLFIRRSMAALAQEEHQAHGPTLRRALGPWALIAIGLGNMVGAGIFATIGDGIHNKAGPAVIVSFLIAALISAFAALCYAEIASMVRIAGSAYTYTYATVGEIIAWIIGWNLIWEYGMASAPVASTLSSNIQNFLASAGLHLPRWATSAYDPAAHTSFDVIAFLAVLGFSGLLAIGIKESAGTNSLLVVLKMGVLAAFVVIGLPFINSVNWHPFSPFGWITHQGINTIGIIPGAFTVFFAFVGFDAVTTAAEEAKDPQRDVPKGVLGALGLGALFYVAIAIVLTGMQPAANVDANTPLASALQSVHRGGWAWLTIAGAVIGTSSVILTGLLGQSRIFFVMARDGLLPKAVATIHPRFRTPARMTIITGVIVGLVAGLVKLDKLLDLVNLGTLSAFIFVCIAVLVLRRTQPNRPRGFRTPLVPFVPLAGIITSLFLVFFGSQPLTRMIFGVWLLVGLAIYFGYGYRHSEERRAANAGTARP
;
A
#
# COMPACT_ATOMS: atom_id res chain seq x y z
N MET A 1 51.36 -31.44 -33.17
CA MET A 1 51.01 -30.41 -32.16
C MET A 1 49.71 -29.74 -32.60
N ARG A 2 48.56 -30.22 -32.12
CA ARG A 2 47.28 -29.50 -32.23
C ARG A 2 46.99 -28.93 -30.86
N THR A 3 47.11 -27.62 -30.73
CA THR A 3 46.77 -26.87 -29.53
C THR A 3 45.25 -26.93 -29.34
N GLU A 4 44.81 -27.61 -28.28
CA GLU A 4 43.42 -27.53 -27.85
C GLU A 4 43.06 -26.08 -27.44
N PRO A 5 41.87 -25.60 -27.78
CA PRO A 5 41.43 -24.28 -27.36
C PRO A 5 41.21 -24.27 -25.84
N ARG A 6 41.86 -23.34 -25.14
CA ARG A 6 41.61 -23.06 -23.71
C ARG A 6 40.10 -22.97 -23.44
N PRO A 7 39.57 -23.61 -22.37
CA PRO A 7 38.20 -23.41 -21.97
C PRO A 7 37.97 -21.93 -21.68
N ALA A 8 36.95 -21.35 -22.32
CA ALA A 8 36.56 -19.97 -22.10
C ALA A 8 36.26 -19.74 -20.62
N ALA A 9 36.77 -18.64 -20.05
CA ALA A 9 36.49 -18.26 -18.67
C ALA A 9 34.97 -18.27 -18.39
N PRO A 10 34.52 -18.75 -17.22
CA PRO A 10 33.11 -18.74 -16.88
C PRO A 10 32.58 -17.30 -16.96
N ARG A 11 31.58 -17.07 -17.82
CA ARG A 11 30.92 -15.77 -17.92
C ARG A 11 30.31 -15.44 -16.55
N PRO A 12 30.56 -14.24 -15.98
CA PRO A 12 29.91 -13.86 -14.74
C PRO A 12 28.40 -13.93 -14.93
N ALA A 13 27.68 -14.47 -13.94
CA ALA A 13 26.24 -14.58 -13.98
C ALA A 13 25.60 -13.20 -14.27
N GLY A 14 24.62 -13.13 -15.17
CA GLY A 14 24.03 -11.86 -15.62
C GLY A 14 23.26 -11.10 -14.53
N LEU A 15 22.75 -9.91 -14.84
CA LEU A 15 21.93 -9.10 -13.91
C LEU A 15 20.54 -9.73 -13.59
N PHE A 16 20.10 -10.69 -14.40
CA PHE A 16 18.75 -11.27 -14.37
C PHE A 16 18.74 -12.72 -13.85
N ILE A 17 19.47 -13.02 -12.78
CA ILE A 17 19.43 -14.34 -12.15
C ILE A 17 18.04 -14.55 -11.55
N ARG A 18 17.46 -15.72 -11.78
CA ARG A 18 16.13 -16.09 -11.30
C ARG A 18 16.24 -17.19 -10.27
N ARG A 19 15.41 -17.11 -9.25
CA ARG A 19 15.31 -18.16 -8.25
C ARG A 19 14.40 -19.28 -8.75
N SER A 20 14.84 -20.52 -8.55
CA SER A 20 14.05 -21.71 -8.89
C SER A 20 12.80 -21.79 -8.02
N MET A 21 11.61 -21.87 -8.65
CA MET A 21 10.36 -22.08 -7.94
C MET A 21 10.30 -23.45 -7.23
N ALA A 22 11.01 -24.45 -7.76
CA ALA A 22 11.13 -25.75 -7.11
C ALA A 22 11.98 -25.66 -5.84
N ALA A 23 13.07 -24.87 -5.88
CA ALA A 23 13.91 -24.61 -4.71
C ALA A 23 13.16 -23.81 -3.64
N LEU A 24 12.36 -22.79 -4.03
CA LEU A 24 11.48 -22.06 -3.10
C LEU A 24 10.50 -23.00 -2.38
N ALA A 25 9.84 -23.89 -3.13
CA ALA A 25 8.90 -24.86 -2.56
C ALA A 25 9.59 -25.90 -1.65
N GLN A 26 10.84 -26.29 -1.95
CA GLN A 26 11.61 -27.27 -1.18
C GLN A 26 12.25 -26.68 0.08
N GLU A 27 12.86 -25.48 0.00
CA GLU A 27 13.47 -24.80 1.13
C GLU A 27 12.43 -24.37 2.17
N GLU A 28 11.22 -23.97 1.75
CA GLU A 28 10.14 -23.65 2.70
C GLU A 28 9.50 -24.88 3.32
N HIS A 29 9.41 -26.01 2.60
CA HIS A 29 9.04 -27.31 3.20
C HIS A 29 10.03 -27.75 4.29
N GLN A 30 11.29 -27.33 4.18
CA GLN A 30 12.35 -27.62 5.14
C GLN A 30 12.44 -26.57 6.26
N ALA A 31 12.07 -25.30 6.00
CA ALA A 31 12.19 -24.18 6.95
C ALA A 31 10.92 -23.90 7.78
N HIS A 32 9.74 -24.27 7.28
CA HIS A 32 8.46 -24.13 7.97
C HIS A 32 7.89 -25.53 8.25
N GLY A 33 7.47 -25.77 9.50
CA GLY A 33 6.82 -27.01 9.91
C GLY A 33 5.46 -27.23 9.21
N PRO A 34 4.44 -27.83 9.88
CA PRO A 34 3.22 -28.26 9.19
C PRO A 34 2.59 -27.15 8.33
N THR A 35 2.20 -27.51 7.11
CA THR A 35 1.62 -26.61 6.10
C THR A 35 0.38 -25.88 6.65
N LEU A 36 0.25 -24.58 6.36
CA LEU A 36 -0.93 -23.78 6.71
C LEU A 36 -2.23 -24.43 6.20
N ARG A 37 -3.28 -24.38 7.01
CA ARG A 37 -4.59 -24.94 6.64
C ARG A 37 -5.23 -24.05 5.57
N ARG A 38 -5.54 -24.63 4.42
CA ARG A 38 -6.26 -23.98 3.31
C ARG A 38 -7.75 -23.79 3.66
N ALA A 39 -8.06 -22.73 4.39
CA ALA A 39 -9.39 -22.45 4.91
C ALA A 39 -10.09 -21.27 4.23
N LEU A 40 -9.35 -20.36 3.59
CA LEU A 40 -9.88 -19.11 3.06
C LEU A 40 -10.56 -19.33 1.70
N GLY A 41 -11.83 -18.97 1.63
CA GLY A 41 -12.58 -18.87 0.37
C GLY A 41 -12.53 -17.45 -0.23
N PRO A 42 -13.15 -17.24 -1.39
CA PRO A 42 -13.11 -15.96 -2.09
C PRO A 42 -13.66 -14.78 -1.26
N TRP A 43 -14.73 -14.98 -0.48
CA TRP A 43 -15.29 -13.93 0.38
C TRP A 43 -14.35 -13.53 1.52
N ALA A 44 -13.61 -14.48 2.10
CA ALA A 44 -12.62 -14.18 3.13
C ALA A 44 -11.42 -13.43 2.53
N LEU A 45 -11.02 -13.76 1.30
CA LEU A 45 -9.98 -13.04 0.57
C LEU A 45 -10.42 -11.61 0.19
N ILE A 46 -11.67 -11.42 -0.23
CA ILE A 46 -12.26 -10.08 -0.44
C ILE A 46 -12.23 -9.29 0.87
N ALA A 47 -12.61 -9.92 2.00
CA ALA A 47 -12.55 -9.28 3.30
C ALA A 47 -11.10 -8.89 3.67
N ILE A 48 -10.10 -9.74 3.41
CA ILE A 48 -8.68 -9.38 3.62
C ILE A 48 -8.27 -8.17 2.77
N GLY A 49 -8.69 -8.14 1.50
CA GLY A 49 -8.40 -7.01 0.60
C GLY A 49 -9.06 -5.71 1.08
N LEU A 50 -10.35 -5.74 1.39
CA LEU A 50 -11.07 -4.60 1.97
C LEU A 50 -10.51 -4.23 3.35
N GLY A 51 -10.00 -5.19 4.10
CA GLY A 51 -9.35 -4.97 5.40
C GLY A 51 -8.10 -4.11 5.30
N ASN A 52 -7.29 -4.32 4.26
CA ASN A 52 -6.09 -3.52 4.07
C ASN A 52 -6.37 -2.24 3.28
N MET A 53 -7.33 -2.28 2.36
CA MET A 53 -7.67 -1.15 1.50
C MET A 53 -8.53 -0.10 2.21
N VAL A 54 -9.55 -0.53 2.95
CA VAL A 54 -10.49 0.35 3.65
C VAL A 54 -9.94 0.69 5.03
N GLY A 55 -9.28 1.84 5.12
CA GLY A 55 -8.74 2.40 6.36
C GLY A 55 -8.55 3.90 6.21
N ALA A 56 -7.36 4.41 6.54
CA ALA A 56 -7.07 5.84 6.41
C ALA A 56 -7.31 6.37 4.99
N GLY A 57 -7.14 5.52 3.98
CA GLY A 57 -7.55 5.76 2.61
C GLY A 57 -8.81 6.63 2.48
N ILE A 58 -9.97 6.07 2.79
CA ILE A 58 -11.22 6.82 2.68
C ILE A 58 -11.44 7.83 3.80
N PHE A 59 -10.95 7.56 5.03
CA PHE A 59 -11.20 8.45 6.18
C PHE A 59 -10.41 9.76 6.13
N ALA A 60 -9.25 9.79 5.46
CA ALA A 60 -8.40 10.97 5.34
C ALA A 60 -8.34 11.55 3.92
N THR A 61 -8.23 10.72 2.87
CA THR A 61 -7.93 11.27 1.53
C THR A 61 -9.12 12.00 0.93
N ILE A 62 -10.35 11.62 1.28
CA ILE A 62 -11.54 12.25 0.72
C ILE A 62 -11.69 13.70 1.18
N GLY A 63 -11.32 13.99 2.43
CA GLY A 63 -11.36 15.33 3.00
C GLY A 63 -10.36 16.23 2.31
N ASP A 64 -9.08 15.83 2.26
CA ASP A 64 -8.04 16.54 1.53
C ASP A 64 -8.36 16.68 0.03
N GLY A 65 -8.87 15.61 -0.59
CA GLY A 65 -9.27 15.59 -1.99
C GLY A 65 -10.41 16.56 -2.32
N ILE A 66 -11.35 16.79 -1.39
CA ILE A 66 -12.44 17.76 -1.56
C ILE A 66 -11.95 19.17 -1.23
N HIS A 67 -11.39 19.36 -0.03
CA HIS A 67 -11.08 20.68 0.53
C HIS A 67 -9.91 21.36 -0.19
N ASN A 68 -8.82 20.62 -0.44
CA ASN A 68 -7.56 21.17 -0.94
C ASN A 68 -7.31 20.94 -2.44
N LYS A 69 -8.07 20.05 -3.11
CA LYS A 69 -7.73 19.59 -4.47
C LYS A 69 -8.84 19.80 -5.51
N ALA A 70 -9.90 19.00 -5.47
CA ALA A 70 -10.84 18.82 -6.57
C ALA A 70 -12.25 19.39 -6.30
N GLY A 71 -12.59 19.67 -5.05
CA GLY A 71 -13.96 20.03 -4.69
C GLY A 71 -14.95 18.89 -4.98
N PRO A 72 -16.18 19.19 -5.45
CA PRO A 72 -17.17 18.16 -5.78
C PRO A 72 -16.70 17.19 -6.88
N ALA A 73 -15.80 17.62 -7.76
CA ALA A 73 -15.20 16.77 -8.80
C ALA A 73 -14.27 15.68 -8.25
N VAL A 74 -14.11 15.55 -6.94
CA VAL A 74 -13.46 14.38 -6.30
C VAL A 74 -14.14 13.05 -6.71
N ILE A 75 -15.43 13.07 -7.07
CA ILE A 75 -16.14 11.89 -7.57
C ILE A 75 -15.46 11.36 -8.84
N VAL A 76 -15.12 12.24 -9.78
CA VAL A 76 -14.37 11.89 -11.00
C VAL A 76 -12.96 11.44 -10.64
N SER A 77 -12.36 12.07 -9.63
CA SER A 77 -11.03 11.70 -9.13
C SER A 77 -10.97 10.25 -8.63
N PHE A 78 -11.98 9.82 -7.88
CA PHE A 78 -12.12 8.42 -7.42
C PHE A 78 -12.33 7.45 -8.59
N LEU A 79 -13.11 7.83 -9.61
CA LEU A 79 -13.32 6.99 -10.79
C LEU A 79 -12.02 6.78 -11.58
N ILE A 80 -11.22 7.84 -11.73
CA ILE A 80 -9.90 7.77 -12.38
C ILE A 80 -8.97 6.87 -11.55
N ALA A 81 -8.88 7.09 -10.25
CA ALA A 81 -8.03 6.28 -9.37
C ALA A 81 -8.45 4.78 -9.36
N ALA A 82 -9.76 4.50 -9.38
CA ALA A 82 -10.29 3.15 -9.49
C ALA A 82 -9.92 2.49 -10.84
N LEU A 83 -10.03 3.23 -11.95
CA LEU A 83 -9.67 2.73 -13.28
C LEU A 83 -8.18 2.40 -13.39
N ILE A 84 -7.31 3.28 -12.88
CA ILE A 84 -5.85 3.05 -12.85
C ILE A 84 -5.54 1.80 -12.02
N SER A 85 -6.15 1.70 -10.83
CA SER A 85 -6.00 0.55 -9.95
C SER A 85 -6.52 -0.74 -10.58
N ALA A 86 -7.57 -0.68 -11.40
CA ALA A 86 -8.13 -1.85 -12.09
C ALA A 86 -7.15 -2.45 -13.10
N PHE A 87 -6.43 -1.63 -13.87
CA PHE A 87 -5.41 -2.14 -14.80
C PHE A 87 -4.29 -2.87 -14.06
N ALA A 88 -3.82 -2.31 -12.94
CA ALA A 88 -2.82 -2.96 -12.10
C ALA A 88 -3.36 -4.23 -11.43
N ALA A 89 -4.57 -4.19 -10.86
CA ALA A 89 -5.20 -5.32 -10.20
C ALA A 89 -5.40 -6.52 -11.12
N LEU A 90 -5.73 -6.30 -12.40
CA LEU A 90 -5.78 -7.36 -13.41
C LEU A 90 -4.42 -8.01 -13.64
N CYS A 91 -3.33 -7.24 -13.57
CA CYS A 91 -1.96 -7.74 -13.69
C CYS A 91 -1.54 -8.51 -12.42
N TYR A 92 -1.84 -7.98 -11.23
CA TYR A 92 -1.62 -8.66 -9.96
C TYR A 92 -2.37 -10.00 -9.89
N ALA A 93 -3.62 -10.03 -10.33
CA ALA A 93 -4.44 -11.23 -10.38
C ALA A 93 -3.82 -12.33 -11.27
N GLU A 94 -3.24 -11.96 -12.43
CA GLU A 94 -2.53 -12.92 -13.27
C GLU A 94 -1.29 -13.48 -12.54
N ILE A 95 -0.43 -12.61 -12.01
CA ILE A 95 0.79 -13.01 -11.29
C ILE A 95 0.48 -13.92 -10.10
N ALA A 96 -0.46 -13.51 -9.26
CA ALA A 96 -0.84 -14.26 -8.07
C ALA A 96 -1.46 -15.62 -8.40
N SER A 97 -2.20 -15.74 -9.51
CA SER A 97 -2.77 -17.02 -9.93
C SER A 97 -1.74 -18.05 -10.42
N MET A 98 -0.50 -17.64 -10.69
CA MET A 98 0.57 -18.52 -11.18
C MET A 98 1.43 -19.12 -10.07
N VAL A 99 1.37 -18.59 -8.86
CA VAL A 99 2.25 -18.99 -7.76
C VAL A 99 1.41 -19.52 -6.60
N ARG A 100 1.71 -20.77 -6.19
CA ARG A 100 1.00 -21.49 -5.12
C ARG A 100 1.62 -21.29 -3.72
N ILE A 101 2.60 -20.40 -3.64
CA ILE A 101 3.44 -20.14 -2.48
C ILE A 101 3.16 -18.69 -2.05
N ALA A 102 3.15 -18.41 -0.76
CA ALA A 102 2.91 -17.08 -0.22
C ALA A 102 4.12 -16.22 -0.56
N GLY A 103 3.91 -15.27 -1.45
CA GLY A 103 4.91 -14.31 -1.84
C GLY A 103 4.30 -12.93 -1.97
N SER A 104 5.12 -11.90 -1.82
CA SER A 104 4.78 -10.56 -2.30
C SER A 104 5.22 -10.41 -3.75
N ALA A 105 4.91 -9.26 -4.35
CA ALA A 105 5.38 -8.90 -5.69
C ALA A 105 6.91 -9.06 -5.86
N TYR A 106 7.68 -8.91 -4.77
CA TYR A 106 9.12 -9.19 -4.74
C TYR A 106 9.43 -10.65 -5.10
N THR A 107 8.88 -11.62 -4.36
CA THR A 107 9.16 -13.05 -4.55
C THR A 107 8.77 -13.51 -5.95
N TYR A 108 7.62 -13.07 -6.43
CA TYR A 108 7.13 -13.42 -7.77
C TYR A 108 8.04 -12.85 -8.87
N THR A 109 8.50 -11.62 -8.71
CA THR A 109 9.39 -10.97 -9.68
C THR A 109 10.78 -11.59 -9.68
N TYR A 110 11.29 -11.98 -8.51
CA TYR A 110 12.57 -12.69 -8.39
C TYR A 110 12.54 -14.01 -9.17
N ALA A 111 11.46 -14.76 -9.06
CA ALA A 111 11.30 -16.03 -9.76
C ALA A 111 11.06 -15.90 -11.27
N THR A 112 10.44 -14.79 -11.72
CA THR A 112 9.96 -14.66 -13.10
C THR A 112 10.79 -13.73 -13.98
N VAL A 113 11.25 -12.60 -13.45
CA VAL A 113 11.92 -11.54 -14.21
C VAL A 113 13.42 -11.58 -13.93
N GLY A 114 13.81 -11.52 -12.65
CA GLY A 114 15.20 -11.61 -12.21
C GLY A 114 15.54 -10.67 -11.05
N GLU A 115 16.73 -10.88 -10.50
CA GLU A 115 17.23 -10.26 -9.26
C GLU A 115 17.13 -8.73 -9.24
N ILE A 116 17.61 -8.00 -10.24
CA ILE A 116 17.61 -6.52 -10.18
C ILE A 116 16.20 -5.93 -10.14
N ILE A 117 15.25 -6.49 -10.90
CA ILE A 117 13.87 -6.00 -10.92
C ILE A 117 13.18 -6.38 -9.61
N ALA A 118 13.48 -7.57 -9.09
CA ALA A 118 13.03 -7.97 -7.76
C ALA A 118 13.55 -7.02 -6.68
N TRP A 119 14.84 -6.65 -6.72
CA TRP A 119 15.42 -5.67 -5.80
C TRP A 119 14.69 -4.33 -5.86
N ILE A 120 14.47 -3.78 -7.07
CA ILE A 120 13.77 -2.49 -7.22
C ILE A 120 12.36 -2.57 -6.63
N ILE A 121 11.63 -3.66 -6.88
CA ILE A 121 10.30 -3.86 -6.30
C ILE A 121 10.37 -4.02 -4.78
N GLY A 122 11.30 -4.81 -4.25
CA GLY A 122 11.47 -4.99 -2.79
C GLY A 122 11.81 -3.69 -2.09
N TRP A 123 12.74 -2.92 -2.66
CA TRP A 123 13.12 -1.59 -2.18
C TRP A 123 11.95 -0.60 -2.20
N ASN A 124 11.11 -0.67 -3.24
CA ASN A 124 9.90 0.12 -3.32
C ASN A 124 8.82 -0.34 -2.32
N LEU A 125 8.67 -1.64 -2.08
CA LEU A 125 7.74 -2.17 -1.07
C LEU A 125 8.14 -1.78 0.35
N ILE A 126 9.45 -1.68 0.65
CA ILE A 126 9.94 -1.15 1.93
C ILE A 126 9.46 0.29 2.16
N TRP A 127 9.54 1.10 1.11
CA TRP A 127 9.03 2.47 1.12
C TRP A 127 7.52 2.52 1.26
N GLU A 128 6.81 1.78 0.42
CA GLU A 128 5.35 1.73 0.40
C GLU A 128 4.78 1.33 1.76
N TYR A 129 5.16 0.17 2.31
CA TYR A 129 4.62 -0.28 3.60
C TYR A 129 5.04 0.61 4.77
N GLY A 130 6.28 1.12 4.76
CA GLY A 130 6.75 2.02 5.82
C GLY A 130 6.03 3.36 5.80
N MET A 131 6.01 4.00 4.63
CA MET A 131 5.40 5.30 4.45
C MET A 131 3.87 5.22 4.55
N ALA A 132 3.23 4.11 4.16
CA ALA A 132 1.77 3.94 4.26
C ALA A 132 1.26 3.97 5.70
N SER A 133 2.04 3.51 6.68
CA SER A 133 1.65 3.56 8.09
C SER A 133 1.64 4.98 8.67
N ALA A 134 2.42 5.92 8.11
CA ALA A 134 2.50 7.29 8.61
C ALA A 134 1.22 8.13 8.41
N PRO A 135 0.63 8.26 7.19
CA PRO A 135 -0.62 8.98 7.01
C PRO A 135 -1.78 8.29 7.75
N VAL A 136 -1.73 6.95 7.89
CA VAL A 136 -2.71 6.20 8.68
C VAL A 136 -2.64 6.56 10.16
N ALA A 137 -1.44 6.70 10.71
CA ALA A 137 -1.23 7.14 12.09
C ALA A 137 -1.68 8.60 12.31
N SER A 138 -1.43 9.50 11.36
CA SER A 138 -1.94 10.87 11.43
C SER A 138 -3.46 10.93 11.35
N THR A 139 -4.08 10.06 10.53
CA THR A 139 -5.54 9.92 10.48
C THR A 139 -6.11 9.41 11.80
N LEU A 140 -5.47 8.38 12.39
CA LEU A 140 -5.84 7.87 13.71
C LEU A 140 -5.74 8.97 14.77
N SER A 141 -4.65 9.75 14.73
CA SER A 141 -4.42 10.89 15.63
C SER A 141 -5.55 11.90 15.56
N SER A 142 -5.92 12.37 14.36
CA SER A 142 -7.03 13.32 14.17
C SER A 142 -8.36 12.79 14.71
N ASN A 143 -8.65 11.50 14.51
CA ASN A 143 -9.88 10.88 15.03
C ASN A 143 -9.87 10.75 16.57
N ILE A 144 -8.73 10.40 17.18
CA ILE A 144 -8.56 10.38 18.64
C ILE A 144 -8.68 11.79 19.22
N GLN A 145 -8.12 12.79 18.57
CA GLN A 145 -8.22 14.18 19.04
C GLN A 145 -9.65 14.69 18.99
N ASN A 146 -10.42 14.36 17.94
CA ASN A 146 -11.84 14.67 17.89
C ASN A 146 -12.64 13.96 18.98
N PHE A 147 -12.31 12.70 19.28
CA PHE A 147 -12.85 11.98 20.43
C PHE A 147 -12.56 12.72 21.74
N LEU A 148 -11.30 13.09 21.98
CA LEU A 148 -10.90 13.78 23.21
C LEU A 148 -11.56 15.15 23.34
N ALA A 149 -11.64 15.90 22.24
CA ALA A 149 -12.31 17.20 22.20
C ALA A 149 -13.80 17.07 22.55
N SER A 150 -14.48 16.02 22.09
CA SER A 150 -15.87 15.76 22.46
C SER A 150 -16.07 15.40 23.94
N ALA A 151 -15.01 14.96 24.63
CA ALA A 151 -14.97 14.73 26.07
C ALA A 151 -14.46 15.96 26.86
N GLY A 152 -14.19 17.09 26.20
CA GLY A 152 -13.65 18.31 26.81
C GLY A 152 -12.14 18.30 27.07
N LEU A 153 -11.42 17.27 26.60
CA LEU A 153 -9.97 17.16 26.73
C LEU A 153 -9.29 17.70 25.47
N HIS A 154 -8.59 18.83 25.60
CA HIS A 154 -7.84 19.44 24.51
C HIS A 154 -6.34 19.25 24.73
N LEU A 155 -5.65 18.74 23.70
CA LEU A 155 -4.18 18.71 23.72
C LEU A 155 -3.60 20.12 23.51
N PRO A 156 -2.38 20.38 24.00
CA PRO A 156 -1.65 21.59 23.65
C PRO A 156 -1.46 21.69 22.13
N ARG A 157 -1.66 22.89 21.55
CA ARG A 157 -1.59 23.11 20.09
C ARG A 157 -0.29 22.62 19.43
N TRP A 158 0.84 22.70 20.13
CA TRP A 158 2.11 22.21 19.59
C TRP A 158 2.11 20.69 19.34
N ALA A 159 1.26 19.92 20.05
CA ALA A 159 1.20 18.47 20.06
C ALA A 159 0.09 17.87 19.17
N THR A 160 -0.74 18.70 18.53
CA THR A 160 -1.96 18.25 17.83
C THR A 160 -1.71 17.81 16.39
N SER A 161 -0.68 18.30 15.72
CA SER A 161 -0.38 17.87 14.35
C SER A 161 1.07 18.15 13.98
N ALA A 162 1.47 17.66 12.80
CA ALA A 162 2.76 17.91 12.21
C ALA A 162 3.06 19.41 12.09
N TYR A 163 4.35 19.73 11.90
CA TYR A 163 4.83 21.11 11.88
C TYR A 163 4.05 22.00 10.89
N ASP A 164 3.36 23.00 11.45
CA ASP A 164 2.69 24.05 10.70
C ASP A 164 2.86 25.39 11.43
N PRO A 165 3.71 26.30 10.92
CA PRO A 165 3.89 27.63 11.48
C PRO A 165 2.57 28.41 11.57
N ALA A 166 1.67 28.23 10.59
CA ALA A 166 0.42 28.97 10.52
C ALA A 166 -0.61 28.47 11.56
N ALA A 167 -0.59 27.18 11.88
CA ALA A 167 -1.48 26.58 12.87
C ALA A 167 -0.85 26.49 14.28
N HIS A 168 0.38 26.95 14.45
CA HIS A 168 1.18 26.82 15.68
C HIS A 168 1.33 25.37 16.17
N THR A 169 1.40 24.43 15.23
CA THR A 169 1.60 23.00 15.50
C THR A 169 3.05 22.62 15.21
N SER A 170 3.58 21.65 15.94
CA SER A 170 5.01 21.28 15.85
C SER A 170 5.22 19.80 15.63
N PHE A 171 4.47 18.96 16.36
CA PHE A 171 4.66 17.51 16.31
C PHE A 171 3.37 16.78 16.63
N ASP A 172 2.98 15.82 15.80
CA ASP A 172 1.83 14.94 16.06
C ASP A 172 2.21 13.84 17.06
N VAL A 173 2.02 14.13 18.36
CA VAL A 173 2.41 13.24 19.45
C VAL A 173 1.61 11.94 19.44
N ILE A 174 0.31 12.01 19.15
CA ILE A 174 -0.56 10.83 19.16
C ILE A 174 -0.20 9.90 18.00
N ALA A 175 0.07 10.43 16.79
CA ALA A 175 0.51 9.61 15.68
C ALA A 175 1.84 8.90 15.97
N PHE A 176 2.81 9.63 16.53
CA PHE A 176 4.11 9.06 16.93
C PHE A 176 3.95 7.94 17.96
N LEU A 177 3.21 8.18 19.03
CA LEU A 177 2.98 7.19 20.08
C LEU A 177 2.18 5.99 19.58
N ALA A 178 1.21 6.20 18.68
CA ALA A 178 0.47 5.10 18.07
C ALA A 178 1.39 4.17 17.27
N VAL A 179 2.24 4.71 16.38
CA VAL A 179 3.19 3.90 15.60
C VAL A 179 4.15 3.14 16.52
N LEU A 180 4.69 3.79 17.56
CA LEU A 180 5.56 3.13 18.53
C LEU A 180 4.84 2.02 19.31
N GLY A 181 3.59 2.27 19.73
CA GLY A 181 2.76 1.29 20.42
C GLY A 181 2.50 0.05 19.57
N PHE A 182 2.07 0.23 18.32
CA PHE A 182 1.86 -0.88 17.39
C PHE A 182 3.16 -1.60 17.03
N SER A 183 4.26 -0.87 16.86
CA SER A 183 5.58 -1.46 16.64
C SER A 183 6.03 -2.33 17.84
N GLY A 184 5.82 -1.86 19.07
CA GLY A 184 6.07 -2.63 20.28
C GLY A 184 5.21 -3.89 20.38
N LEU A 185 3.92 -3.78 20.07
CA LEU A 185 2.98 -4.90 20.04
C LEU A 185 3.41 -5.98 19.03
N LEU A 186 3.85 -5.56 17.83
CA LEU A 186 4.41 -6.46 16.82
C LEU A 186 5.75 -7.07 17.25
N ALA A 187 6.59 -6.32 17.94
CA ALA A 187 7.86 -6.81 18.46
C ALA A 187 7.66 -7.94 19.50
N ILE A 188 6.63 -7.85 20.33
CA ILE A 188 6.22 -8.90 21.29
C ILE A 188 5.67 -10.14 20.57
N GLY A 189 5.23 -9.99 19.31
CA GLY A 189 4.72 -11.08 18.48
C GLY A 189 3.21 -11.26 18.53
N ILE A 190 2.48 -10.23 19.00
CA ILE A 190 1.02 -10.22 18.91
C ILE A 190 0.64 -9.98 17.45
N LYS A 191 -0.12 -10.90 16.87
CA LYS A 191 -0.64 -10.82 15.51
C LYS A 191 -2.15 -10.95 15.53
N GLU A 192 -2.83 -10.22 14.66
CA GLU A 192 -4.26 -10.40 14.45
C GLU A 192 -4.56 -11.81 13.92
N SER A 193 -5.56 -12.46 14.49
CA SER A 193 -6.13 -13.69 13.92
C SER A 193 -6.97 -13.35 12.69
N ALA A 194 -6.99 -14.25 11.70
CA ALA A 194 -7.82 -14.09 10.50
C ALA A 194 -9.31 -13.86 10.82
N GLY A 195 -9.81 -14.45 11.91
CA GLY A 195 -11.19 -14.23 12.39
C GLY A 195 -11.41 -12.82 12.93
N THR A 196 -10.47 -12.31 13.74
CA THR A 196 -10.50 -10.94 14.26
C THR A 196 -10.45 -9.94 13.11
N ASN A 197 -9.54 -10.13 12.15
CA ASN A 197 -9.45 -9.26 10.98
C ASN A 197 -10.78 -9.22 10.20
N SER A 198 -11.38 -10.39 9.93
CA SER A 198 -12.68 -10.46 9.24
C SER A 198 -13.79 -9.69 9.97
N LEU A 199 -13.84 -9.80 11.31
CA LEU A 199 -14.78 -9.04 12.13
C LEU A 199 -14.54 -7.52 12.02
N LEU A 200 -13.28 -7.07 12.10
CA LEU A 200 -12.93 -5.66 11.97
C LEU A 200 -13.33 -5.10 10.60
N VAL A 201 -13.19 -5.89 9.54
CA VAL A 201 -13.63 -5.51 8.19
C VAL A 201 -15.14 -5.32 8.12
N VAL A 202 -15.91 -6.29 8.63
CA VAL A 202 -17.37 -6.19 8.65
C VAL A 202 -17.82 -4.94 9.42
N LEU A 203 -17.20 -4.68 10.58
CA LEU A 203 -17.51 -3.52 11.41
C LEU A 203 -17.25 -2.21 10.66
N LYS A 204 -16.04 -2.01 10.10
CA LYS A 204 -15.72 -0.76 9.41
C LYS A 204 -16.50 -0.57 8.11
N MET A 205 -16.77 -1.64 7.36
CA MET A 205 -17.63 -1.58 6.18
C MET A 205 -19.08 -1.25 6.56
N GLY A 206 -19.57 -1.78 7.68
CA GLY A 206 -20.89 -1.44 8.22
C GLY A 206 -21.02 0.04 8.59
N VAL A 207 -19.98 0.62 9.20
CA VAL A 207 -19.92 2.06 9.51
C VAL A 207 -19.96 2.92 8.24
N LEU A 208 -19.24 2.54 7.20
CA LEU A 208 -19.27 3.26 5.91
C LEU A 208 -20.63 3.13 5.21
N ALA A 209 -21.24 1.94 5.24
CA ALA A 209 -22.58 1.74 4.72
C ALA A 209 -23.62 2.59 5.47
N ALA A 210 -23.53 2.64 6.80
CA ALA A 210 -24.38 3.48 7.63
C ALA A 210 -24.22 4.96 7.29
N PHE A 211 -22.98 5.45 7.13
CA PHE A 211 -22.71 6.83 6.70
C PHE A 211 -23.42 7.16 5.38
N VAL A 212 -23.31 6.29 4.37
CA VAL A 212 -23.97 6.48 3.07
C VAL A 212 -25.49 6.55 3.25
N VAL A 213 -26.10 5.55 3.89
CA VAL A 213 -27.56 5.47 4.07
C VAL A 213 -28.11 6.67 4.84
N ILE A 214 -27.41 7.11 5.88
CA ILE A 214 -27.85 8.22 6.73
C ILE A 214 -27.61 9.56 6.07
N GLY A 215 -26.58 9.68 5.25
CA GLY A 215 -26.26 10.92 4.54
C GLY A 215 -27.13 11.16 3.31
N LEU A 216 -27.70 10.12 2.68
CA LEU A 216 -28.54 10.25 1.48
C LEU A 216 -29.65 11.31 1.57
N PRO A 217 -30.44 11.41 2.65
CA PRO A 217 -31.50 12.41 2.77
C PRO A 217 -31.00 13.86 2.89
N PHE A 218 -29.71 14.06 3.19
CA PHE A 218 -29.11 15.38 3.39
C PHE A 218 -28.36 15.88 2.16
N ILE A 219 -28.44 15.18 1.03
CA ILE A 219 -27.84 15.64 -0.23
C ILE A 219 -28.59 16.85 -0.75
N ASN A 220 -27.87 17.95 -0.95
CA ASN A 220 -28.35 19.15 -1.61
C ASN A 220 -27.56 19.37 -2.91
N SER A 221 -28.24 19.38 -4.04
CA SER A 221 -27.63 19.56 -5.37
C SER A 221 -26.92 20.90 -5.54
N VAL A 222 -27.27 21.92 -4.76
CA VAL A 222 -26.60 23.22 -4.76
C VAL A 222 -25.12 23.08 -4.38
N ASN A 223 -24.77 22.13 -3.52
CA ASN A 223 -23.38 21.91 -3.08
C ASN A 223 -22.46 21.40 -4.20
N TRP A 224 -23.03 20.92 -5.32
CA TRP A 224 -22.27 20.55 -6.51
C TRP A 224 -22.02 21.71 -7.48
N HIS A 225 -22.44 22.93 -7.15
CA HIS A 225 -22.16 24.11 -7.97
C HIS A 225 -21.17 25.06 -7.25
N PRO A 226 -20.00 25.36 -7.86
CA PRO A 226 -19.44 24.79 -9.09
C PRO A 226 -18.90 23.36 -8.90
N PHE A 227 -19.13 22.48 -9.87
CA PHE A 227 -18.75 21.05 -9.74
C PHE A 227 -17.23 20.84 -9.82
N SER A 228 -16.58 21.52 -10.78
CA SER A 228 -15.14 21.47 -11.00
C SER A 228 -14.55 22.88 -10.86
N PRO A 229 -14.44 23.41 -9.63
CA PRO A 229 -13.94 24.77 -9.40
C PRO A 229 -12.50 24.97 -9.88
N PHE A 230 -11.70 23.90 -9.89
CA PHE A 230 -10.27 23.92 -10.21
C PHE A 230 -9.95 23.25 -11.55
N GLY A 231 -10.95 22.84 -12.32
CA GLY A 231 -10.76 22.16 -13.61
C GLY A 231 -10.01 20.82 -13.50
N TRP A 232 -9.41 20.40 -14.61
CA TRP A 232 -8.65 19.14 -14.69
C TRP A 232 -7.30 19.23 -13.97
N ILE A 233 -6.53 20.26 -14.29
CA ILE A 233 -5.20 20.55 -13.77
C ILE A 233 -5.06 22.08 -13.71
N THR A 234 -4.87 22.63 -12.53
CA THR A 234 -4.60 24.04 -12.30
C THR A 234 -3.35 24.18 -11.43
N HIS A 235 -2.43 25.05 -11.83
CA HIS A 235 -1.24 25.37 -11.05
C HIS A 235 -1.53 26.58 -10.17
N GLN A 236 -1.43 26.43 -8.85
CA GLN A 236 -1.50 27.51 -7.88
C GLN A 236 -0.13 27.64 -7.19
N GLY A 237 0.71 28.51 -7.73
CA GLY A 237 2.10 28.64 -7.30
C GLY A 237 2.88 27.34 -7.53
N ILE A 238 3.42 26.77 -6.45
CA ILE A 238 4.18 25.51 -6.49
C ILE A 238 3.25 24.27 -6.45
N ASN A 239 1.99 24.44 -6.02
CA ASN A 239 1.05 23.34 -5.86
C ASN A 239 0.20 23.15 -7.13
N THR A 240 -0.07 21.88 -7.47
CA THR A 240 -1.04 21.53 -8.51
C THR A 240 -2.33 21.06 -7.84
N ILE A 241 -3.47 21.61 -8.27
CA ILE A 241 -4.81 21.27 -7.80
C ILE A 241 -5.73 20.96 -9.00
N GLY A 242 -6.92 20.43 -8.75
CA GLY A 242 -7.84 19.94 -9.79
C GLY A 242 -8.13 18.45 -9.71
N ILE A 243 -8.84 17.94 -10.70
CA ILE A 243 -9.27 16.53 -10.76
C ILE A 243 -8.09 15.56 -10.77
N ILE A 244 -7.02 15.83 -11.53
CA ILE A 244 -5.89 14.89 -11.63
C ILE A 244 -5.05 14.87 -10.33
N PRO A 245 -4.69 16.01 -9.72
CA PRO A 245 -4.09 16.00 -8.38
C PRO A 245 -5.00 15.42 -7.31
N GLY A 246 -6.32 15.65 -7.39
CA GLY A 246 -7.30 15.00 -6.52
C GLY A 246 -7.30 13.49 -6.70
N ALA A 247 -7.25 12.99 -7.94
CA ALA A 247 -7.15 11.57 -8.25
C ALA A 247 -5.87 10.96 -7.69
N PHE A 248 -4.77 11.70 -7.73
CA PHE A 248 -3.52 11.30 -7.09
C PHE A 248 -3.65 11.23 -5.57
N THR A 249 -4.25 12.22 -4.90
CA THR A 249 -4.49 12.16 -3.44
C THR A 249 -5.34 10.95 -3.04
N VAL A 250 -6.52 10.80 -3.66
CA VAL A 250 -7.48 9.73 -3.31
C VAL A 250 -7.04 8.34 -3.78
N PHE A 251 -6.02 8.26 -4.63
CA PHE A 251 -5.42 6.98 -5.03
C PHE A 251 -4.94 6.16 -3.83
N PHE A 252 -4.51 6.83 -2.75
CA PHE A 252 -4.12 6.15 -1.50
C PHE A 252 -5.24 5.26 -0.95
N ALA A 253 -6.51 5.60 -1.19
CA ALA A 253 -7.64 4.78 -0.76
C ALA A 253 -7.70 3.40 -1.43
N PHE A 254 -7.05 3.24 -2.59
CA PHE A 254 -6.99 1.98 -3.35
C PHE A 254 -5.75 1.14 -3.03
N VAL A 255 -4.83 1.63 -2.19
CA VAL A 255 -3.65 0.87 -1.76
C VAL A 255 -4.10 -0.29 -0.87
N GLY A 256 -3.56 -1.49 -1.09
CA GLY A 256 -3.77 -2.63 -0.19
C GLY A 256 -4.65 -3.77 -0.73
N PHE A 257 -5.24 -3.66 -1.93
CA PHE A 257 -5.90 -4.81 -2.56
C PHE A 257 -4.90 -5.96 -2.85
N ASP A 258 -3.63 -5.64 -3.04
CA ASP A 258 -2.54 -6.58 -3.29
C ASP A 258 -2.20 -7.43 -2.06
N ALA A 259 -2.60 -7.01 -0.86
CA ALA A 259 -2.44 -7.79 0.37
C ALA A 259 -3.11 -9.17 0.29
N VAL A 260 -4.16 -9.31 -0.52
CA VAL A 260 -4.82 -10.60 -0.80
C VAL A 260 -3.83 -11.64 -1.34
N THR A 261 -2.82 -11.22 -2.09
CA THR A 261 -1.82 -12.12 -2.69
C THR A 261 -0.91 -12.76 -1.65
N THR A 262 -0.81 -12.18 -0.45
CA THR A 262 -0.04 -12.75 0.67
C THR A 262 -0.76 -13.91 1.35
N ALA A 263 -2.10 -13.96 1.24
CA ALA A 263 -2.94 -15.02 1.79
C ALA A 263 -3.16 -16.19 0.81
N ALA A 264 -2.38 -16.24 -0.28
CA ALA A 264 -2.51 -17.26 -1.31
C ALA A 264 -2.30 -18.70 -0.79
N GLU A 265 -1.45 -18.90 0.22
CA GLU A 265 -1.23 -20.23 0.82
C GLU A 265 -2.40 -20.75 1.66
N GLU A 266 -3.16 -19.84 2.25
CA GLU A 266 -4.31 -20.16 3.08
C GLU A 266 -5.60 -20.28 2.24
N ALA A 267 -5.55 -19.93 0.95
CA ALA A 267 -6.66 -20.04 0.02
C ALA A 267 -6.98 -21.50 -0.36
N LYS A 268 -8.27 -21.83 -0.43
CA LYS A 268 -8.77 -23.16 -0.85
C LYS A 268 -8.35 -23.48 -2.29
N ASP A 269 -8.64 -22.58 -3.22
CA ASP A 269 -8.14 -22.63 -4.60
C ASP A 269 -7.41 -21.32 -4.94
N PRO A 270 -6.08 -21.23 -4.73
CA PRO A 270 -5.33 -20.00 -4.95
C PRO A 270 -5.41 -19.49 -6.40
N GLN A 271 -5.58 -20.39 -7.37
CA GLN A 271 -5.61 -20.05 -8.79
C GLN A 271 -6.88 -19.31 -9.20
N ARG A 272 -8.00 -19.54 -8.49
CA ARG A 272 -9.30 -18.93 -8.77
C ARG A 272 -9.75 -17.94 -7.72
N ASP A 273 -9.46 -18.21 -6.45
CA ASP A 273 -9.97 -17.43 -5.32
C ASP A 273 -9.16 -16.15 -5.11
N VAL A 274 -7.84 -16.16 -5.30
CA VAL A 274 -6.99 -14.96 -5.16
C VAL A 274 -7.34 -13.89 -6.20
N PRO A 275 -7.48 -14.21 -7.50
CA PRO A 275 -7.97 -13.25 -8.49
C PRO A 275 -9.33 -12.63 -8.13
N LYS A 276 -10.28 -13.46 -7.67
CA LYS A 276 -11.60 -12.99 -7.22
C LYS A 276 -11.49 -12.10 -5.98
N GLY A 277 -10.58 -12.43 -5.07
CA GLY A 277 -10.28 -11.63 -3.89
C GLY A 277 -9.75 -10.25 -4.24
N VAL A 278 -8.73 -10.17 -5.10
CA VAL A 278 -8.12 -8.91 -5.56
C VAL A 278 -9.13 -8.03 -6.29
N LEU A 279 -9.81 -8.57 -7.32
CA LEU A 279 -10.75 -7.80 -8.13
C LEU A 279 -12.04 -7.46 -7.37
N GLY A 280 -12.51 -8.37 -6.52
CA GLY A 280 -13.70 -8.17 -5.68
C GLY A 280 -13.48 -7.11 -4.60
N ALA A 281 -12.32 -7.13 -3.93
CA ALA A 281 -11.96 -6.09 -2.97
C ALA A 281 -11.86 -4.71 -3.63
N LEU A 282 -11.18 -4.62 -4.78
CA LEU A 282 -11.06 -3.36 -5.53
C LEU A 282 -12.44 -2.84 -5.98
N GLY A 283 -13.26 -3.68 -6.61
CA GLY A 283 -14.56 -3.29 -7.15
C GLY A 283 -15.55 -2.85 -6.06
N LEU A 284 -15.63 -3.61 -4.96
CA LEU A 284 -16.47 -3.24 -3.83
C LEU A 284 -15.99 -1.96 -3.15
N GLY A 285 -14.69 -1.81 -2.91
CA GLY A 285 -14.18 -0.58 -2.30
C GLY A 285 -14.36 0.64 -3.19
N ALA A 286 -14.14 0.51 -4.51
CA ALA A 286 -14.43 1.59 -5.46
C ALA A 286 -15.88 2.05 -5.40
N LEU A 287 -16.83 1.11 -5.34
CA LEU A 287 -18.25 1.41 -5.20
C LEU A 287 -18.53 2.21 -3.91
N PHE A 288 -17.99 1.76 -2.78
CA PHE A 288 -18.15 2.46 -1.51
C PHE A 288 -17.52 3.86 -1.53
N TYR A 289 -16.32 4.00 -2.08
CA TYR A 289 -15.61 5.29 -2.12
C TYR A 289 -16.34 6.32 -2.97
N VAL A 290 -16.85 5.92 -4.14
CA VAL A 290 -17.65 6.78 -5.00
C VAL A 290 -18.97 7.15 -4.32
N ALA A 291 -19.64 6.20 -3.66
CA ALA A 291 -20.86 6.48 -2.92
C ALA A 291 -20.65 7.49 -1.77
N ILE A 292 -19.57 7.32 -1.00
CA ILE A 292 -19.20 8.25 0.08
C ILE A 292 -18.86 9.62 -0.50
N ALA A 293 -18.12 9.70 -1.61
CA ALA A 293 -17.81 10.96 -2.28
C ALA A 293 -19.06 11.72 -2.73
N ILE A 294 -20.04 11.02 -3.32
CA ILE A 294 -21.32 11.60 -3.73
C ILE A 294 -22.08 12.14 -2.51
N VAL A 295 -22.21 11.34 -1.45
CA VAL A 295 -22.93 11.73 -0.23
C VAL A 295 -22.25 12.91 0.45
N LEU A 296 -20.94 12.84 0.68
CA LEU A 296 -20.19 13.85 1.42
C LEU A 296 -20.21 15.21 0.70
N THR A 297 -19.93 15.22 -0.62
CA THR A 297 -19.99 16.46 -1.42
C THR A 297 -21.42 16.98 -1.60
N GLY A 298 -22.42 16.11 -1.49
CA GLY A 298 -23.83 16.50 -1.48
C GLY A 298 -24.27 17.10 -0.15
N MET A 299 -23.72 16.66 0.98
CA MET A 299 -24.10 17.14 2.32
C MET A 299 -23.54 18.52 2.65
N GLN A 300 -22.34 18.86 2.18
CA GLN A 300 -21.68 20.12 2.50
C GLN A 300 -20.94 20.73 1.30
N PRO A 301 -20.88 22.08 1.20
CA PRO A 301 -19.98 22.75 0.28
C PRO A 301 -18.53 22.35 0.53
N ALA A 302 -17.72 22.25 -0.55
CA ALA A 302 -16.33 21.79 -0.47
C ALA A 302 -15.46 22.57 0.54
N ALA A 303 -15.72 23.86 0.73
CA ALA A 303 -14.99 24.71 1.68
C ALA A 303 -15.25 24.35 3.16
N ASN A 304 -16.39 23.72 3.46
CA ASN A 304 -16.78 23.37 4.82
C ASN A 304 -16.43 21.91 5.18
N VAL A 305 -16.02 21.11 4.21
CA VAL A 305 -15.58 19.73 4.44
C VAL A 305 -14.26 19.76 5.18
N ASP A 306 -14.21 19.13 6.35
CA ASP A 306 -13.00 18.99 7.15
C ASP A 306 -11.99 18.08 6.44
N ALA A 307 -10.73 18.51 6.34
CA ALA A 307 -9.71 17.77 5.61
C ALA A 307 -9.27 16.48 6.34
N ASN A 308 -9.35 16.44 7.68
CA ASN A 308 -8.77 15.36 8.49
C ASN A 308 -9.82 14.33 8.95
N THR A 309 -11.06 14.76 9.18
CA THR A 309 -12.18 13.98 9.71
C THR A 309 -13.51 14.22 8.99
N PRO A 310 -13.52 14.17 7.64
CA PRO A 310 -14.65 14.58 6.80
C PRO A 310 -15.96 13.85 7.10
N LEU A 311 -15.92 12.54 7.37
CA LEU A 311 -17.13 11.74 7.59
C LEU A 311 -17.80 12.07 8.94
N ALA A 312 -17.00 12.35 9.97
CA ALA A 312 -17.51 12.70 11.29
C ALA A 312 -18.06 14.13 11.28
N SER A 313 -17.33 15.08 10.72
CA SER A 313 -17.76 16.48 10.65
C SER A 313 -19.05 16.68 9.84
N ALA A 314 -19.22 15.92 8.75
CA ALA A 314 -20.44 15.95 7.94
C ALA A 314 -21.68 15.48 8.72
N LEU A 315 -21.56 14.44 9.54
CA LEU A 315 -22.67 13.97 10.38
C LEU A 315 -22.94 14.92 11.56
N GLN A 316 -21.91 15.57 12.09
CA GLN A 316 -22.07 16.58 13.14
C GLN A 316 -22.81 17.81 12.63
N SER A 317 -22.56 18.26 11.40
CA SER A 317 -23.24 19.45 10.85
C SER A 317 -24.73 19.26 10.61
N VAL A 318 -25.18 18.02 10.42
CA VAL A 318 -26.61 17.67 10.28
C VAL A 318 -27.24 17.24 11.60
N HIS A 319 -26.60 17.59 12.73
CA HIS A 319 -27.05 17.27 14.09
C HIS A 319 -27.23 15.76 14.36
N ARG A 320 -26.45 14.90 13.69
CA ARG A 320 -26.43 13.44 13.89
C ARG A 320 -25.18 12.99 14.66
N GLY A 321 -24.93 13.65 15.80
CA GLY A 321 -23.73 13.42 16.62
C GLY A 321 -23.52 11.95 17.05
N GLY A 322 -24.59 11.19 17.33
CA GLY A 322 -24.49 9.77 17.66
C GLY A 322 -23.93 8.90 16.51
N TRP A 323 -24.20 9.27 15.26
CA TRP A 323 -23.64 8.57 14.09
C TRP A 323 -22.23 9.04 13.76
N ALA A 324 -21.90 10.30 14.02
CA ALA A 324 -20.52 10.79 13.95
C ALA A 324 -19.60 10.03 14.93
N TRP A 325 -20.12 9.68 16.09
CA TRP A 325 -19.42 8.83 17.06
C TRP A 325 -19.10 7.44 16.52
N LEU A 326 -20.04 6.83 15.79
CA LEU A 326 -19.82 5.53 15.13
C LEU A 326 -18.80 5.63 14.00
N THR A 327 -18.77 6.73 13.23
CA THR A 327 -17.76 6.94 12.19
C THR A 327 -16.36 7.13 12.76
N ILE A 328 -16.21 7.86 13.87
CA ILE A 328 -14.93 8.00 14.59
C ILE A 328 -14.46 6.62 15.10
N ALA A 329 -15.33 5.85 15.75
CA ALA A 329 -14.98 4.52 16.23
C ALA A 329 -14.56 3.58 15.08
N GLY A 330 -15.30 3.60 13.97
CA GLY A 330 -14.96 2.84 12.77
C GLY A 330 -13.63 3.28 12.14
N ALA A 331 -13.33 4.58 12.14
CA ALA A 331 -12.06 5.12 11.67
C ALA A 331 -10.89 4.68 12.56
N VAL A 332 -11.04 4.73 13.89
CA VAL A 332 -10.00 4.29 14.84
C VAL A 332 -9.71 2.80 14.68
N ILE A 333 -10.75 1.97 14.61
CA ILE A 333 -10.61 0.52 14.38
C ILE A 333 -9.96 0.24 13.02
N GLY A 334 -10.44 0.90 11.96
CA GLY A 334 -9.96 0.70 10.60
C GLY A 334 -8.50 1.12 10.40
N THR A 335 -8.11 2.27 10.96
CA THR A 335 -6.74 2.78 10.87
C THR A 335 -5.77 1.96 11.72
N SER A 336 -6.16 1.52 12.92
CA SER A 336 -5.34 0.66 13.79
C SER A 336 -4.93 -0.65 13.10
N SER A 337 -5.90 -1.33 12.48
CA SER A 337 -5.63 -2.58 11.74
C SER A 337 -4.65 -2.34 10.57
N VAL A 338 -4.80 -1.25 9.82
CA VAL A 338 -3.90 -0.92 8.70
C VAL A 338 -2.48 -0.55 9.15
N ILE A 339 -2.31 0.14 10.29
CA ILE A 339 -0.97 0.39 10.85
C ILE A 339 -0.30 -0.94 11.18
N LEU A 340 -1.02 -1.84 11.85
CA LEU A 340 -0.51 -3.14 12.25
C LEU A 340 -0.08 -3.98 11.03
N THR A 341 -0.93 -4.05 9.99
CA THR A 341 -0.63 -4.82 8.78
C THR A 341 0.48 -4.18 7.96
N GLY A 342 0.55 -2.85 7.87
CA GLY A 342 1.62 -2.12 7.18
C GLY A 342 3.00 -2.35 7.82
N LEU A 343 3.13 -2.15 9.13
CA LEU A 343 4.38 -2.39 9.87
C LEU A 343 4.80 -3.87 9.83
N LEU A 344 3.84 -4.79 9.88
CA LEU A 344 4.11 -6.23 9.71
C LEU A 344 4.60 -6.55 8.29
N GLY A 345 3.98 -5.96 7.26
CA GLY A 345 4.39 -6.09 5.87
C GLY A 345 5.83 -5.62 5.66
N GLN A 346 6.15 -4.43 6.17
CA GLN A 346 7.48 -3.84 6.06
C GLN A 346 8.56 -4.74 6.70
N SER A 347 8.35 -5.17 7.94
CA SER A 347 9.32 -6.02 8.66
C SER A 347 9.55 -7.38 7.96
N ARG A 348 8.53 -7.95 7.32
CA ARG A 348 8.65 -9.19 6.54
C ARG A 348 9.47 -9.00 5.26
N ILE A 349 9.29 -7.90 4.54
CA ILE A 349 10.08 -7.62 3.33
C ILE A 349 11.57 -7.47 3.68
N PHE A 350 11.89 -6.72 4.75
CA PHE A 350 13.26 -6.62 5.26
C PHE A 350 13.86 -7.99 5.57
N PHE A 351 13.11 -8.85 6.25
CA PHE A 351 13.55 -10.19 6.60
C PHE A 351 13.83 -11.06 5.37
N VAL A 352 12.92 -11.07 4.38
CA VAL A 352 13.07 -11.87 3.16
C VAL A 352 14.25 -11.37 2.32
N MET A 353 14.38 -10.05 2.12
CA MET A 353 15.49 -9.48 1.34
C MET A 353 16.87 -9.70 2.01
N ALA A 354 16.91 -9.68 3.33
CA ALA A 354 18.13 -9.99 4.09
C ALA A 354 18.47 -11.48 4.06
N ARG A 355 17.45 -12.36 4.07
CA ARG A 355 17.62 -13.81 3.87
C ARG A 355 18.21 -14.10 2.48
N ASP A 356 17.76 -13.38 1.46
CA ASP A 356 18.25 -13.52 0.08
C ASP A 356 19.65 -12.90 -0.14
N GLY A 357 20.25 -12.31 0.90
CA GLY A 357 21.59 -11.73 0.87
C GLY A 357 21.67 -10.33 0.24
N LEU A 358 20.53 -9.76 -0.17
CA LEU A 358 20.48 -8.42 -0.77
C LEU A 358 20.62 -7.29 0.28
N LEU A 359 20.33 -7.59 1.55
CA LEU A 359 20.56 -6.70 2.70
C LEU A 359 21.50 -7.35 3.73
N PRO A 360 22.12 -6.58 4.63
CA PRO A 360 22.97 -7.12 5.69
C PRO A 360 22.26 -8.18 6.54
N LYS A 361 22.93 -9.28 6.88
CA LYS A 361 22.32 -10.39 7.66
C LYS A 361 21.83 -9.95 9.06
N ALA A 362 22.40 -8.86 9.60
CA ALA A 362 21.93 -8.24 10.85
C ALA A 362 20.44 -7.85 10.80
N VAL A 363 19.93 -7.47 9.62
CA VAL A 363 18.52 -7.12 9.37
C VAL A 363 17.59 -8.33 9.60
N ALA A 364 18.05 -9.55 9.33
CA ALA A 364 17.29 -10.79 9.52
C ALA A 364 17.37 -11.36 10.95
N THR A 365 17.95 -10.64 11.91
CA THR A 365 18.14 -11.19 13.26
C THR A 365 16.81 -11.32 14.00
N ILE A 366 16.47 -12.54 14.42
CA ILE A 366 15.24 -12.87 15.14
C ILE A 366 15.50 -12.80 16.66
N HIS A 367 14.55 -12.25 17.41
CA HIS A 367 14.63 -12.20 18.87
C HIS A 367 14.46 -13.60 19.49
N PRO A 368 15.35 -14.04 20.40
CA PRO A 368 15.33 -15.41 20.94
C PRO A 368 14.02 -15.79 21.64
N ARG A 369 13.41 -14.86 22.38
CA ARG A 369 12.20 -15.09 23.18
C ARG A 369 10.90 -14.96 22.38
N PHE A 370 10.83 -14.00 21.46
CA PHE A 370 9.59 -13.63 20.77
C PHE A 370 9.49 -14.26 19.37
N ARG A 371 10.61 -14.79 18.83
CA ARG A 371 10.70 -15.35 17.48
C ARG A 371 10.23 -14.38 16.38
N THR A 372 10.42 -13.08 16.62
CA THR A 372 10.09 -11.97 15.72
C THR A 372 11.33 -11.15 15.36
N PRO A 373 11.35 -10.42 14.23
CA PRO A 373 12.41 -9.47 13.89
C PRO A 373 12.31 -8.16 14.71
N ALA A 374 12.18 -8.28 16.04
CA ALA A 374 11.84 -7.19 16.96
C ALA A 374 12.73 -5.94 16.80
N ARG A 375 14.04 -6.12 16.64
CA ARG A 375 14.98 -4.99 16.46
C ARG A 375 14.60 -4.14 15.24
N MET A 376 14.33 -4.79 14.11
CA MET A 376 13.98 -4.08 12.90
C MET A 376 12.60 -3.45 12.99
N THR A 377 11.62 -4.15 13.57
CA THR A 377 10.29 -3.60 13.79
C THR A 377 10.32 -2.30 14.61
N ILE A 378 11.14 -2.25 15.68
CA ILE A 378 11.28 -1.05 16.52
C ILE A 378 12.01 0.07 15.77
N ILE A 379 13.11 -0.24 15.08
CA ILE A 379 13.86 0.78 14.31
C ILE A 379 12.98 1.41 13.23
N THR A 380 12.28 0.59 12.44
CA THR A 380 11.39 1.10 11.40
C THR A 380 10.19 1.83 12.02
N GLY A 381 9.63 1.32 13.12
CA GLY A 381 8.57 1.98 13.87
C GLY A 381 8.96 3.37 14.38
N VAL A 382 10.17 3.55 14.90
CA VAL A 382 10.67 4.87 15.31
C VAL A 382 10.78 5.81 14.11
N ILE A 383 11.36 5.35 12.99
CA ILE A 383 11.50 6.18 11.78
C ILE A 383 10.13 6.59 11.23
N VAL A 384 9.22 5.63 11.07
CA VAL A 384 7.85 5.88 10.59
C VAL A 384 7.08 6.77 11.54
N GLY A 385 7.24 6.57 12.85
CA GLY A 385 6.63 7.41 13.87
C GLY A 385 7.12 8.86 13.78
N LEU A 386 8.43 9.07 13.66
CA LEU A 386 8.99 10.43 13.51
C LEU A 386 8.48 11.11 12.24
N VAL A 387 8.40 10.36 11.14
CA VAL A 387 7.83 10.85 9.87
C VAL A 387 6.36 11.21 10.04
N ALA A 388 5.56 10.36 10.70
CA ALA A 388 4.16 10.64 11.02
C ALA A 388 3.99 11.86 11.93
N GLY A 389 4.93 12.07 12.85
CA GLY A 389 4.95 13.20 13.78
C GLY A 389 5.33 14.54 13.14
N LEU A 390 6.24 14.53 12.16
CA LEU A 390 6.86 15.75 11.60
C LEU A 390 6.32 16.17 10.24
N VAL A 391 5.78 15.24 9.45
CA VAL A 391 5.38 15.49 8.05
C VAL A 391 3.86 15.58 7.96
N LYS A 392 3.35 16.61 7.27
CA LYS A 392 1.92 16.82 7.07
C LYS A 392 1.28 15.69 6.27
N LEU A 393 0.01 15.40 6.58
CA LEU A 393 -0.78 14.33 5.97
C LEU A 393 -0.79 14.38 4.43
N ASP A 394 -0.97 15.55 3.83
CA ASP A 394 -0.97 15.72 2.36
C ASP A 394 0.35 15.23 1.73
N LYS A 395 1.49 15.58 2.36
CA LYS A 395 2.81 15.14 1.89
C LYS A 395 3.05 13.66 2.12
N LEU A 396 2.56 13.11 3.23
CA LEU A 396 2.62 11.67 3.49
C LEU A 396 1.86 10.90 2.42
N LEU A 397 0.64 11.31 2.09
CA LEU A 397 -0.17 10.71 1.01
C LEU A 397 0.57 10.76 -0.33
N ASP A 398 1.13 11.93 -0.69
CA ASP A 398 1.90 12.09 -1.92
C ASP A 398 3.09 11.10 -2.00
N LEU A 399 3.83 10.93 -0.89
CA LEU A 399 5.01 10.04 -0.83
C LEU A 399 4.62 8.56 -1.01
N VAL A 400 3.53 8.12 -0.40
CA VAL A 400 3.06 6.73 -0.54
C VAL A 400 2.57 6.47 -1.96
N ASN A 401 1.76 7.38 -2.51
CA ASN A 401 1.16 7.20 -3.83
C ASN A 401 2.20 7.08 -4.94
N LEU A 402 3.33 7.81 -4.86
CA LEU A 402 4.46 7.62 -5.77
C LEU A 402 5.06 6.21 -5.68
N GLY A 403 5.24 5.71 -4.46
CA GLY A 403 5.71 4.35 -4.21
C GLY A 403 4.79 3.31 -4.85
N THR A 404 3.50 3.33 -4.51
CA THR A 404 2.54 2.35 -5.03
C THR A 404 2.38 2.43 -6.56
N LEU A 405 2.28 3.64 -7.14
CA LEU A 405 2.18 3.78 -8.60
C LEU A 405 3.41 3.22 -9.32
N SER A 406 4.59 3.38 -8.73
CA SER A 406 5.80 2.76 -9.27
C SER A 406 5.76 1.23 -9.18
N ALA A 407 5.23 0.65 -8.09
CA ALA A 407 5.01 -0.79 -7.97
C ALA A 407 4.07 -1.30 -9.08
N PHE A 408 2.99 -0.56 -9.35
CA PHE A 408 2.01 -0.90 -10.39
C PHE A 408 2.65 -0.91 -11.78
N ILE A 409 3.50 0.08 -12.08
CA ILE A 409 4.27 0.12 -13.32
C ILE A 409 5.12 -1.15 -13.46
N PHE A 410 5.88 -1.53 -12.42
CA PHE A 410 6.73 -2.72 -12.48
C PHE A 410 5.94 -4.02 -12.62
N VAL A 411 4.80 -4.15 -11.96
CA VAL A 411 3.93 -5.33 -12.09
C VAL A 411 3.32 -5.45 -13.48
N CYS A 412 2.87 -4.34 -14.08
CA CYS A 412 2.41 -4.32 -15.47
C CYS A 412 3.53 -4.73 -16.45
N ILE A 413 4.75 -4.22 -16.25
CA ILE A 413 5.93 -4.62 -17.04
C ILE A 413 6.21 -6.12 -16.85
N ALA A 414 6.14 -6.64 -15.62
CA ALA A 414 6.39 -8.04 -15.32
C ALA A 414 5.42 -8.97 -16.08
N VAL A 415 4.14 -8.62 -16.19
CA VAL A 415 3.17 -9.39 -17.00
C VAL A 415 3.54 -9.37 -18.49
N LEU A 416 3.92 -8.21 -19.04
CA LEU A 416 4.35 -8.11 -20.44
C LEU A 416 5.60 -8.98 -20.73
N VAL A 417 6.58 -8.93 -19.83
CA VAL A 417 7.81 -9.74 -19.93
C VAL A 417 7.49 -11.23 -19.79
N LEU A 418 6.63 -11.61 -18.85
CA LEU A 418 6.31 -13.01 -18.61
C LEU A 418 5.51 -13.63 -19.76
N ARG A 419 4.64 -12.85 -20.42
CA ARG A 419 3.89 -13.29 -21.61
C ARG A 419 4.81 -13.59 -22.80
N ARG A 420 5.98 -12.94 -22.89
CA ARG A 420 7.00 -13.23 -23.91
C ARG A 420 7.96 -14.36 -23.50
N THR A 421 8.42 -14.35 -22.25
CA THR A 421 9.46 -15.28 -21.79
C THR A 421 8.93 -16.66 -21.38
N GLN A 422 7.68 -16.74 -20.89
CA GLN A 422 7.05 -18.00 -20.45
C GLN A 422 5.59 -18.09 -20.95
N PRO A 423 5.36 -18.17 -22.27
CA PRO A 423 4.00 -18.16 -22.84
C PRO A 423 3.18 -19.39 -22.40
N ASN A 424 3.82 -20.57 -22.34
CA ASN A 424 3.14 -21.85 -22.09
C ASN A 424 2.87 -22.16 -20.61
N ARG A 425 3.25 -21.27 -19.69
CA ARG A 425 3.05 -21.50 -18.25
C ARG A 425 1.53 -21.49 -17.92
N PRO A 426 1.03 -22.45 -17.12
CA PRO A 426 -0.37 -22.44 -16.70
C PRO A 426 -0.66 -21.23 -15.81
N ARG A 427 -1.80 -20.58 -16.07
CA ARG A 427 -2.27 -19.37 -15.36
C ARG A 427 -3.71 -19.60 -14.93
N GLY A 428 -4.01 -19.44 -13.65
CA GLY A 428 -5.38 -19.56 -13.14
C GLY A 428 -6.28 -18.42 -13.63
N PHE A 429 -5.70 -17.24 -13.75
CA PHE A 429 -6.32 -16.05 -14.33
C PHE A 429 -5.39 -15.45 -15.39
N ARG A 430 -5.98 -14.95 -16.48
CA ARG A 430 -5.26 -14.27 -17.57
C ARG A 430 -5.80 -12.86 -17.67
N THR A 431 -4.90 -11.87 -17.56
CA THR A 431 -5.21 -10.48 -17.84
C THR A 431 -5.80 -10.37 -19.25
N PRO A 432 -6.98 -9.73 -19.41
CA PRO A 432 -7.60 -9.56 -20.71
C PRO A 432 -6.81 -8.56 -21.56
N LEU A 433 -6.95 -8.64 -22.89
CA LEU A 433 -6.42 -7.65 -23.84
C LEU A 433 -4.92 -7.33 -23.64
N VAL A 434 -4.07 -8.31 -23.37
CA VAL A 434 -2.61 -8.12 -23.38
C VAL A 434 -2.15 -7.92 -24.83
N PRO A 435 -1.37 -6.88 -25.18
CA PRO A 435 -0.59 -6.00 -24.28
C PRO A 435 -1.28 -4.68 -23.86
N PHE A 436 -2.49 -4.39 -24.34
CA PHE A 436 -3.19 -3.13 -24.09
C PHE A 436 -3.42 -2.85 -22.61
N VAL A 437 -3.95 -3.79 -21.82
CA VAL A 437 -4.24 -3.55 -20.39
C VAL A 437 -2.99 -3.23 -19.56
N PRO A 438 -1.89 -4.02 -19.64
CA PRO A 438 -0.66 -3.65 -18.95
C PRO A 438 -0.06 -2.32 -19.42
N LEU A 439 -0.12 -2.02 -20.73
CA LEU A 439 0.35 -0.73 -21.26
C LEU A 439 -0.49 0.44 -20.76
N ALA A 440 -1.81 0.29 -20.74
CA ALA A 440 -2.72 1.29 -20.17
C ALA A 440 -2.38 1.54 -18.70
N GLY A 441 -2.18 0.49 -17.90
CA GLY A 441 -1.76 0.61 -16.50
C GLY A 441 -0.43 1.36 -16.33
N ILE A 442 0.57 1.11 -17.18
CA ILE A 442 1.85 1.84 -17.16
C ILE A 442 1.64 3.32 -17.51
N ILE A 443 0.94 3.60 -18.61
CA ILE A 443 0.74 4.96 -19.11
C ILE A 443 -0.07 5.79 -18.12
N THR A 444 -1.17 5.25 -17.58
CA THR A 444 -2.01 5.99 -16.65
C THR A 444 -1.36 6.18 -15.29
N SER A 445 -0.56 5.21 -14.82
CA SER A 445 0.23 5.38 -13.60
C SER A 445 1.30 6.45 -13.76
N LEU A 446 2.05 6.44 -14.88
CA LEU A 446 3.02 7.49 -15.20
C LEU A 446 2.33 8.85 -15.33
N PHE A 447 1.16 8.91 -15.97
CA PHE A 447 0.37 10.13 -16.08
C PHE A 447 0.03 10.70 -14.69
N LEU A 448 -0.44 9.87 -13.76
CA LEU A 448 -0.77 10.32 -12.41
C LEU A 448 0.49 10.75 -11.62
N VAL A 449 1.62 10.06 -11.82
CA VAL A 449 2.91 10.47 -11.26
C VAL A 449 3.33 11.86 -11.77
N PHE A 450 3.28 12.13 -13.07
CA PHE A 450 3.80 13.40 -13.62
C PHE A 450 2.82 14.58 -13.49
N PHE A 451 1.52 14.34 -13.62
CA PHE A 451 0.51 15.40 -13.63
C PHE A 451 -0.26 15.54 -12.32
N GLY A 452 -0.31 14.49 -11.49
CA GLY A 452 -0.99 14.50 -10.21
C GLY A 452 -0.10 14.86 -9.02
N SER A 453 1.16 14.40 -9.02
CA SER A 453 2.08 14.63 -7.90
C SER A 453 2.86 15.94 -7.99
N GLN A 454 3.43 16.36 -6.85
CA GLN A 454 4.27 17.55 -6.77
C GLN A 454 5.73 17.27 -7.20
N PRO A 455 6.42 18.22 -7.85
CA PRO A 455 7.81 18.05 -8.27
C PRO A 455 8.77 17.68 -7.13
N LEU A 456 8.58 18.28 -5.95
CA LEU A 456 9.41 17.99 -4.77
C LEU A 456 9.26 16.52 -4.33
N THR A 457 8.04 16.01 -4.25
CA THR A 457 7.76 14.62 -3.89
C THR A 457 8.39 13.66 -4.90
N ARG A 458 8.31 13.97 -6.20
CA ARG A 458 8.98 13.17 -7.24
C ARG A 458 10.49 13.13 -7.06
N MET A 459 11.11 14.26 -6.71
CA MET A 459 12.54 14.32 -6.47
C MET A 459 12.94 13.46 -5.27
N ILE A 460 12.21 13.55 -4.15
CA ILE A 460 12.44 12.73 -2.95
C ILE A 460 12.36 11.24 -3.30
N PHE A 461 11.32 10.84 -4.02
CA PHE A 461 11.16 9.45 -4.45
C PHE A 461 12.24 9.00 -5.44
N GLY A 462 12.66 9.88 -6.36
CA GLY A 462 13.78 9.63 -7.27
C GLY A 462 15.10 9.38 -6.53
N VAL A 463 15.38 10.17 -5.49
CA VAL A 463 16.54 9.97 -4.61
C VAL A 463 16.45 8.62 -3.89
N TRP A 464 15.26 8.24 -3.40
CA TRP A 464 15.06 6.92 -2.79
C TRP A 464 15.40 5.77 -3.74
N LEU A 465 14.95 5.83 -5.00
CA LEU A 465 15.29 4.82 -6.01
C LEU A 465 16.79 4.78 -6.31
N LEU A 466 17.44 5.94 -6.42
CA LEU A 466 18.88 6.04 -6.64
C LEU A 466 19.69 5.45 -5.48
N VAL A 467 19.27 5.71 -4.24
CA VAL A 467 19.88 5.11 -3.05
C VAL A 467 19.72 3.59 -3.08
N GLY A 468 18.54 3.08 -3.45
CA GLY A 468 18.31 1.65 -3.61
C GLY A 468 19.24 1.03 -4.65
N LEU A 469 19.42 1.67 -5.80
CA LEU A 469 20.35 1.20 -6.83
C LEU A 469 21.81 1.25 -6.35
N ALA A 470 22.21 2.31 -5.64
CA ALA A 470 23.55 2.41 -5.07
C ALA A 470 23.83 1.28 -4.06
N ILE A 471 22.87 0.96 -3.19
CA ILE A 471 22.98 -0.16 -2.24
C ILE A 471 23.06 -1.51 -2.97
N TYR A 472 22.28 -1.69 -4.05
CA TYR A 472 22.36 -2.91 -4.86
C TYR A 472 23.73 -3.08 -5.49
N PHE A 473 24.25 -2.08 -6.20
CA PHE A 473 25.55 -2.19 -6.86
C PHE A 473 26.72 -2.22 -5.86
N GLY A 474 26.59 -1.57 -4.71
CA GLY A 474 27.60 -1.55 -3.65
C GLY A 474 27.65 -2.84 -2.82
N TYR A 475 26.50 -3.40 -2.46
CA TYR A 475 26.38 -4.53 -1.54
C TYR A 475 25.64 -5.72 -2.16
N GLY A 476 24.38 -5.54 -2.58
CA GLY A 476 23.47 -6.63 -2.97
C GLY A 476 24.03 -7.50 -4.11
N TYR A 477 24.64 -6.88 -5.12
CA TYR A 477 25.24 -7.54 -6.27
C TYR A 477 26.37 -8.51 -5.89
N ARG A 478 27.11 -8.25 -4.80
CA ARG A 478 28.22 -9.11 -4.35
C ARG A 478 27.79 -10.17 -3.31
N HIS A 479 26.62 -9.98 -2.69
CA HIS A 479 26.16 -10.78 -1.55
C HIS A 479 24.92 -11.62 -1.84
N SER A 480 24.32 -11.49 -3.03
CA SER A 480 23.23 -12.36 -3.50
C SER A 480 23.61 -13.84 -3.38
N GLU A 481 22.86 -14.57 -2.56
CA GLU A 481 23.07 -16.01 -2.33
C GLU A 481 22.83 -16.81 -3.62
N GLU A 482 21.85 -16.42 -4.43
CA GLU A 482 21.58 -17.03 -5.75
C GLU A 482 22.73 -16.81 -6.73
N ARG A 483 23.34 -15.62 -6.72
CA ARG A 483 24.52 -15.34 -7.55
C ARG A 483 25.74 -16.13 -7.07
N ARG A 484 25.92 -16.27 -5.76
CA ARG A 484 26.96 -17.12 -5.18
C ARG A 484 26.74 -18.59 -5.55
N ALA A 485 25.50 -19.08 -5.49
CA ALA A 485 25.15 -20.43 -5.91
C ALA A 485 25.38 -20.66 -7.41
N ALA A 486 24.99 -19.71 -8.27
CA ALA A 486 25.22 -19.77 -9.71
C ALA A 486 26.72 -19.75 -10.07
N ASN A 487 27.50 -18.90 -9.39
CA ASN A 487 28.95 -18.83 -9.56
C ASN A 487 29.67 -20.06 -8.97
N ALA A 488 29.14 -20.68 -7.91
CA ALA A 488 29.69 -21.92 -7.33
C ALA A 488 29.36 -23.16 -8.17
N GLY A 489 28.18 -23.20 -8.80
CA GLY A 489 27.77 -24.27 -9.71
C GLY A 489 28.52 -24.27 -11.05
N THR A 490 29.05 -23.13 -11.48
CA THR A 490 29.93 -23.01 -12.66
C THR A 490 31.41 -23.29 -12.36
N ALA A 491 31.76 -23.47 -11.08
CA ALA A 491 33.11 -23.75 -10.61
C ALA A 491 33.38 -25.23 -10.28
N ARG A 492 32.43 -26.14 -10.52
CA ARG A 492 32.70 -27.58 -10.45
C ARG A 492 33.17 -28.07 -11.82
N PRO A 493 34.41 -28.60 -11.94
CA PRO A 493 34.96 -29.12 -13.19
C PRO A 493 34.20 -30.33 -13.72
#